data_AF-A0A920NWV7-F1
#
_entry.id   AF-A0A920NWV7-F1
#
_cell.length_a   1.000
_cell.length_b   1.000
_cell.length_c   1.000
_cell.angle_alpha   90.00
_cell.angle_beta   90.00
_cell.angle_gamma   90.00
#
_symmetry.space_group_name_H-M   'P 1'
#
loop_
_entity.id
_entity.type
_entity.pdbx_description
1 polymer ?
#
loop_
_entity_poly.entity_id
_entity_poly.type
_entity_poly.pdbx_seq_one_letter_code
_entity_poly.pdbx_strand_id
1 'polypeptide(L)'
;MVFNKEDSRDEIDNSFLQQGKHIVVIESDSCPYCEKFRADVLISYQGTIPLSYRTSSGLDGLKIKTETWATPTVLFLENGKEIYGKKGYMEAETFYKILGLFKLGKTEAFNVAFNQGTDARYCKEYQIFKNTPDGVFTDKLSGVALFDTRDRFNSGTGWLSFTKPVNGTVTEHLDTSFGMVRTELRSKSSGIHLGHVFPDGPNGKPRYCINATVLDFQTREAYLTASSG
;
A
#
# COMPACT_ATOMS: atom_id res chain seq x y z
N MET A 1 34.66 45.11 -11.20
CA MET A 1 33.61 44.57 -10.31
C MET A 1 33.49 43.08 -10.61
N VAL A 2 33.95 42.25 -9.68
CA VAL A 2 33.76 40.79 -9.76
C VAL A 2 32.34 40.53 -9.28
N PHE A 3 31.48 40.00 -10.15
CA PHE A 3 30.16 39.55 -9.76
C PHE A 3 30.31 38.24 -8.98
N ASN A 4 30.33 38.33 -7.66
CA ASN A 4 30.10 37.17 -6.80
C ASN A 4 28.62 36.81 -6.93
N LYS A 5 28.32 35.87 -7.83
CA LYS A 5 27.03 35.19 -7.80
C LYS A 5 27.18 34.11 -6.75
N GLU A 6 26.81 34.42 -5.52
CA GLU A 6 26.54 33.40 -4.51
C GLU A 6 25.48 32.47 -5.11
N ASP A 7 25.93 31.30 -5.55
CA ASP A 7 25.11 30.20 -6.04
C ASP A 7 24.45 29.58 -4.80
N SER A 8 23.43 30.24 -4.26
CA SER A 8 22.53 29.64 -3.27
C SER A 8 21.70 28.58 -3.99
N ARG A 9 22.32 27.43 -4.29
CA ARG A 9 21.58 26.19 -4.45
C ARG A 9 20.95 25.95 -3.09
N ASP A 10 19.65 26.16 -2.97
CA ASP A 10 18.90 25.74 -1.80
C ASP A 10 19.16 24.24 -1.63
N GLU A 11 20.08 23.88 -0.73
CA GLU A 11 20.36 22.49 -0.39
C GLU A 11 19.06 21.90 0.16
N ILE A 12 18.46 20.97 -0.59
CA ILE A 12 17.23 20.31 -0.17
C ILE A 12 17.55 19.43 1.03
N ASP A 13 16.94 19.74 2.18
CA ASP A 13 17.11 18.94 3.40
C ASP A 13 16.52 17.54 3.22
N ASN A 14 17.41 16.55 3.27
CA ASN A 14 17.09 15.13 3.19
C ASN A 14 17.21 14.42 4.55
N SER A 15 17.35 15.15 5.66
CA SER A 15 17.48 14.57 7.01
C SER A 15 16.32 13.63 7.37
N PHE A 16 15.11 13.94 6.93
CA PHE A 16 13.94 13.07 7.11
C PHE A 16 14.09 11.72 6.38
N LEU A 17 14.69 11.72 5.19
CA LEU A 17 14.90 10.51 4.38
C LEU A 17 16.03 9.61 4.94
N GLN A 18 16.84 10.12 5.89
CA GLN A 18 17.90 9.36 6.57
C GLN A 18 17.39 8.40 7.65
N GLN A 19 16.09 8.42 7.97
CA GLN A 19 15.52 7.61 9.05
C GLN A 19 14.29 6.84 8.59
N GLY A 20 14.28 5.53 8.80
CA GLY A 20 13.15 4.69 8.45
C GLY A 20 13.05 4.41 6.94
N LYS A 21 11.86 3.96 6.52
CA LYS A 21 11.56 3.57 5.14
C LYS A 21 10.85 4.70 4.40
N HIS A 22 11.26 4.99 3.17
CA HIS A 22 10.67 6.02 2.31
C HIS A 22 10.54 5.56 0.87
N ILE A 23 9.54 6.09 0.16
CA ILE A 23 9.44 6.03 -1.30
C ILE A 23 9.81 7.42 -1.82
N VAL A 24 10.79 7.49 -2.70
CA VAL A 24 11.20 8.75 -3.36
C VAL A 24 10.94 8.62 -4.85
N VAL A 25 10.18 9.57 -5.40
CA VAL A 25 9.94 9.67 -6.85
C VAL A 25 10.75 10.84 -7.37
N ILE A 26 11.70 10.53 -8.25
CA ILE A 26 12.51 11.51 -8.95
C ILE A 26 11.78 11.92 -10.22
N GLU A 27 11.59 13.23 -10.37
CA GLU A 27 10.84 13.84 -11.46
C GLU A 27 11.59 15.06 -12.04
N SER A 28 11.04 15.64 -13.10
CA SER A 28 11.52 16.85 -13.73
C SER A 28 10.33 17.72 -14.15
N ASP A 29 10.58 19.02 -14.36
CA ASP A 29 9.52 20.02 -14.62
C ASP A 29 8.65 19.69 -15.85
N SER A 30 9.18 18.93 -16.82
CA SER A 30 8.48 18.51 -18.03
C SER A 30 8.52 16.99 -18.19
N CYS A 31 7.77 16.28 -17.35
CA CYS A 31 7.74 14.81 -17.33
C CYS A 31 6.30 14.24 -17.43
N PRO A 32 5.79 14.01 -18.66
CA PRO A 32 4.45 13.42 -18.85
C PRO A 32 4.30 12.03 -18.22
N TYR A 33 5.38 11.24 -18.20
CA TYR A 33 5.37 9.93 -17.55
C TYR A 33 5.35 10.02 -16.02
N CYS A 34 5.79 11.13 -15.42
CA CYS A 34 5.70 11.37 -13.98
C CYS A 34 4.26 11.71 -13.59
N GLU A 35 3.62 12.59 -14.36
CA GLU A 35 2.19 12.88 -14.21
C GLU A 35 1.33 11.63 -14.37
N LYS A 36 1.62 10.84 -15.41
CA LYS A 36 0.96 9.56 -15.62
C LYS A 36 1.17 8.60 -14.45
N PHE A 37 2.40 8.46 -13.96
CA PHE A 37 2.69 7.60 -12.80
C PHE A 37 1.96 8.05 -11.53
N ARG A 38 1.87 9.36 -11.29
CA ARG A 38 1.08 9.92 -10.19
C ARG A 38 -0.39 9.55 -10.32
N ALA A 39 -0.98 9.75 -11.51
CA ALA A 39 -2.38 9.47 -11.76
C ALA A 39 -2.72 7.98 -11.69
N ASP A 40 -1.89 7.12 -12.28
CA ASP A 40 -2.19 5.69 -12.44
C ASP A 40 -1.82 4.88 -11.19
N VAL A 41 -0.83 5.33 -10.39
CA VAL A 41 -0.25 4.53 -9.29
C VAL A 41 -0.36 5.22 -7.93
N LEU A 42 -0.01 6.51 -7.84
CA LEU A 42 0.16 7.17 -6.54
C LEU A 42 -1.10 7.90 -6.04
N ILE A 43 -2.07 8.19 -6.91
CA ILE A 43 -3.26 8.99 -6.55
C ILE A 43 -4.07 8.39 -5.40
N SER A 44 -4.05 7.07 -5.27
CA SER A 44 -4.76 6.33 -4.21
C SER A 44 -3.83 5.88 -3.08
N TYR A 45 -2.56 6.28 -3.09
CA TYR A 45 -1.59 5.86 -2.09
C TYR A 45 -1.75 6.69 -0.81
N GLN A 46 -2.19 6.04 0.26
CA GLN A 46 -2.35 6.54 1.63
C GLN A 46 -1.56 5.65 2.62
N GLY A 47 -0.53 4.97 2.11
CA GLY A 47 0.22 3.98 2.87
C GLY A 47 1.11 4.61 3.94
N THR A 48 1.53 3.79 4.89
CA THR A 48 2.32 4.24 6.05
C THR A 48 3.80 4.54 5.73
N ILE A 49 4.28 4.18 4.53
CA ILE A 49 5.65 4.50 4.10
C ILE A 49 5.57 5.87 3.41
N PRO A 50 6.23 6.91 3.95
CA PRO A 50 6.12 8.26 3.38
C PRO A 50 6.59 8.30 1.92
N LEU A 51 5.85 9.07 1.12
CA LEU A 51 6.15 9.37 -0.26
C LEU A 51 6.77 10.77 -0.34
N SER A 52 7.89 10.90 -1.04
CA SER A 52 8.58 12.18 -1.26
C SER A 52 8.93 12.36 -2.73
N TYR A 53 8.91 13.60 -3.19
CA TYR A 53 9.30 13.97 -4.55
C TYR A 53 10.62 14.73 -4.54
N ARG A 54 11.50 14.44 -5.50
CA ARG A 54 12.79 15.12 -5.68
C ARG A 54 13.09 15.32 -7.16
N THR A 55 13.99 16.25 -7.47
CA THR A 55 14.70 16.26 -8.75
C THR A 55 15.98 15.44 -8.63
N SER A 56 16.64 15.14 -9.75
CA SER A 56 17.90 14.40 -9.75
C SER A 56 19.04 15.13 -9.01
N SER A 57 18.97 16.46 -8.88
CA SER A 57 19.91 17.27 -8.11
C SER A 57 19.61 17.31 -6.60
N GLY A 58 18.42 16.91 -6.17
CA GLY A 58 17.96 17.00 -4.78
C GLY A 58 18.25 15.79 -3.91
N LEU A 59 19.36 15.07 -4.17
CA LEU A 59 19.66 13.77 -3.57
C LEU A 59 20.84 13.82 -2.59
N ASP A 60 21.30 15.01 -2.23
CA ASP A 60 22.45 15.20 -1.34
C ASP A 60 22.26 14.45 -0.02
N GLY A 61 23.35 13.82 0.43
CA GLY A 61 23.39 12.97 1.61
C GLY A 61 22.79 11.56 1.43
N LEU A 62 22.06 11.27 0.35
CA LEU A 62 21.48 9.96 0.09
C LEU A 62 22.46 9.02 -0.63
N LYS A 63 22.41 7.73 -0.30
CA LYS A 63 23.24 6.69 -0.91
C LYS A 63 22.46 6.00 -2.03
N ILE A 64 22.43 6.64 -3.19
CA ILE A 64 21.71 6.19 -4.39
C ILE A 64 22.67 5.46 -5.35
N LYS A 65 22.21 4.33 -5.90
CA LYS A 65 22.95 3.49 -6.85
C LYS A 65 22.32 3.52 -8.23
N THR A 66 21.00 3.59 -8.30
CA THR A 66 20.25 3.69 -9.54
C THR A 66 20.54 5.05 -10.18
N GLU A 67 20.88 5.03 -11.46
CA GLU A 67 21.11 6.28 -12.20
C GLU A 67 19.83 7.12 -12.27
N THR A 68 19.94 8.44 -12.13
CA THR A 68 18.77 9.32 -11.97
C THR A 68 18.55 10.29 -13.13
N TRP A 69 19.19 10.02 -14.28
CA TRP A 69 19.08 10.86 -15.48
C TRP A 69 17.75 10.70 -16.24
N ALA A 70 16.97 9.66 -15.94
CA ALA A 70 15.66 9.41 -16.53
C ALA A 70 14.54 9.61 -15.50
N THR A 71 13.40 10.12 -15.95
CA THR A 71 12.22 10.37 -15.11
C THR A 71 10.96 9.71 -15.70
N PRO A 72 10.04 9.17 -14.88
CA PRO A 72 10.17 9.03 -13.43
C PRO A 72 11.24 8.00 -13.06
N THR A 73 11.90 8.20 -11.93
CA THR A 73 12.71 7.15 -11.26
C THR A 73 12.15 6.96 -9.86
N VAL A 74 11.77 5.73 -9.52
CA VAL A 74 11.19 5.41 -8.21
C VAL A 74 12.24 4.69 -7.38
N LEU A 75 12.50 5.21 -6.18
CA LEU A 75 13.46 4.68 -5.21
C LEU A 75 12.72 4.27 -3.94
N PHE A 76 13.09 3.11 -3.40
CA PHE A 76 12.72 2.66 -2.07
C PHE A 76 13.95 2.75 -1.18
N LEU A 77 13.91 3.66 -0.21
CA LEU A 77 15.03 3.99 0.65
C LEU A 77 14.79 3.48 2.06
N GLU A 78 15.83 2.96 2.70
CA GLU A 78 15.83 2.68 4.13
C GLU A 78 17.05 3.35 4.76
N ASN A 79 16.82 4.23 5.73
CA ASN A 79 17.85 5.02 6.41
C ASN A 79 18.80 5.72 5.44
N GLY A 80 18.25 6.48 4.49
CA GLY A 80 19.00 7.24 3.48
C GLY A 80 19.70 6.40 2.41
N LYS A 81 19.53 5.07 2.41
CA LYS A 81 20.18 4.16 1.47
C LYS A 81 19.16 3.51 0.55
N GLU A 82 19.49 3.47 -0.74
CA GLU A 82 18.69 2.74 -1.71
C GLU A 82 18.69 1.23 -1.44
N ILE A 83 17.48 0.68 -1.26
CA ILE A 83 17.21 -0.75 -1.19
C ILE A 83 16.76 -1.27 -2.56
N TYR A 84 15.96 -0.48 -3.27
CA TYR A 84 15.55 -0.76 -4.64
C TYR A 84 15.37 0.55 -5.42
N GLY A 85 15.71 0.53 -6.70
CA GLY A 85 15.44 1.64 -7.62
C GLY A 85 15.02 1.13 -8.99
N LYS A 86 14.10 1.84 -9.63
CA LYS A 86 13.69 1.59 -11.01
C LYS A 86 13.58 2.90 -11.77
N LYS A 87 14.27 2.95 -12.90
CA LYS A 87 14.19 4.03 -13.88
C LYS A 87 13.03 3.78 -14.84
N GLY A 88 12.40 4.86 -15.28
CA GLY A 88 11.29 4.84 -16.22
C GLY A 88 9.96 4.48 -15.57
N TYR A 89 8.91 4.50 -16.39
CA TYR A 89 7.55 4.23 -15.95
C TYR A 89 7.42 2.86 -15.26
N MET A 90 6.69 2.84 -14.15
CA MET A 90 6.43 1.65 -13.35
C MET A 90 4.92 1.43 -13.26
N GLU A 91 4.45 0.31 -13.80
CA GLU A 91 3.04 -0.09 -13.68
C GLU A 91 2.64 -0.32 -12.22
N ALA A 92 1.36 -0.09 -11.91
CA ALA A 92 0.81 -0.23 -10.56
C ALA A 92 1.09 -1.60 -9.93
N GLU A 93 0.89 -2.69 -10.69
CA GLU A 93 1.16 -4.06 -10.22
C GLU A 93 2.63 -4.23 -9.78
N THR A 94 3.56 -3.71 -10.60
CA THR A 94 4.99 -3.77 -10.29
C THR A 94 5.32 -2.94 -9.06
N PHE A 95 4.76 -1.72 -8.97
CA PHE A 95 4.94 -0.85 -7.82
C PHE A 95 4.49 -1.51 -6.52
N TYR A 96 3.25 -2.02 -6.46
CA TYR A 96 2.73 -2.62 -5.26
C TYR A 96 3.43 -3.93 -4.89
N LYS A 97 3.88 -4.73 -5.88
CA LYS A 97 4.69 -5.92 -5.60
C LYS A 97 6.04 -5.58 -4.96
N ILE A 98 6.72 -4.55 -5.46
CA ILE A 98 7.98 -4.06 -4.87
C ILE A 98 7.74 -3.47 -3.49
N LEU A 99 6.70 -2.63 -3.34
CA LEU A 99 6.29 -2.08 -2.05
C LEU A 99 5.95 -3.20 -1.06
N GLY A 100 5.29 -4.26 -1.51
CA GLY A 100 5.01 -5.46 -0.73
C GLY A 100 6.27 -6.10 -0.20
N LEU A 101 7.25 -6.38 -1.06
CA LEU A 101 8.54 -6.92 -0.65
C LEU A 101 9.28 -5.98 0.31
N PHE A 102 9.23 -4.68 0.05
CA PHE A 102 9.92 -3.66 0.83
C PHE A 102 9.29 -3.45 2.22
N LYS A 103 7.95 -3.40 2.31
CA LYS A 103 7.21 -3.21 3.56
C LYS A 103 7.13 -4.51 4.36
N LEU A 104 6.76 -5.61 3.72
CA LEU A 104 6.39 -6.87 4.37
C LEU A 104 7.53 -7.90 4.39
N GLY A 105 8.55 -7.78 3.53
CA GLY A 105 9.54 -8.83 3.32
C GLY A 105 8.95 -10.10 2.70
N LYS A 106 9.72 -11.21 2.71
CA LYS A 106 9.24 -12.53 2.27
C LYS A 106 8.49 -13.25 3.40
N THR A 107 7.39 -12.65 3.86
CA THR A 107 6.59 -13.14 5.00
C THR A 107 5.30 -13.83 4.55
N GLU A 108 4.55 -14.41 5.50
CA GLU A 108 3.20 -14.93 5.24
C GLU A 108 2.29 -13.86 4.64
N ALA A 109 2.30 -12.64 5.19
CA ALA A 109 1.52 -11.52 4.66
C ALA A 109 1.82 -11.23 3.18
N PHE A 110 3.09 -11.34 2.76
CA PHE A 110 3.48 -11.18 1.35
C PHE A 110 2.92 -12.32 0.48
N ASN A 111 3.00 -13.57 0.96
CA ASN A 111 2.46 -14.73 0.25
C ASN A 111 0.93 -14.67 0.13
N VAL A 112 0.24 -14.23 1.18
CA VAL A 112 -1.20 -14.00 1.14
C VAL A 112 -1.52 -12.91 0.12
N ALA A 113 -0.86 -11.75 0.20
CA ALA A 113 -1.12 -10.61 -0.68
C ALA A 113 -0.87 -10.88 -2.18
N PHE A 114 0.21 -11.60 -2.53
CA PHE A 114 0.65 -11.70 -3.94
C PHE A 114 0.63 -13.11 -4.53
N ASN A 115 0.55 -14.16 -3.70
CA ASN A 115 0.59 -15.55 -4.15
C ASN A 115 -0.71 -16.29 -3.82
N GLN A 116 -1.82 -15.56 -3.59
CA GLN A 116 -3.13 -16.10 -3.23
C GLN A 116 -3.08 -17.07 -2.03
N GLY A 117 -2.14 -16.81 -1.10
CA GLY A 117 -2.09 -17.53 0.16
C GLY A 117 -3.35 -17.26 1.00
N THR A 118 -3.57 -18.10 2.01
CA THR A 118 -4.64 -17.89 2.99
C THR A 118 -4.03 -17.99 4.37
N ASP A 119 -4.38 -17.04 5.24
CA ASP A 119 -3.94 -17.06 6.63
C ASP A 119 -4.33 -18.37 7.30
N ALA A 120 -3.50 -18.85 8.22
CA ALA A 120 -3.92 -19.90 9.13
C ALA A 120 -5.20 -19.49 9.89
N ARG A 121 -6.11 -20.44 10.09
CA ARG A 121 -7.33 -20.23 10.87
C ARG A 121 -6.96 -19.69 12.26
N TYR A 122 -7.59 -18.58 12.68
CA TYR A 122 -7.31 -17.93 13.96
C TYR A 122 -5.87 -17.42 14.13
N CYS A 123 -5.22 -16.99 13.03
CA CYS A 123 -3.87 -16.44 13.03
C CYS A 123 -3.68 -15.29 14.05
N LYS A 124 -2.42 -14.93 14.31
CA LYS A 124 -2.07 -13.89 15.28
C LYS A 124 -2.79 -12.56 15.00
N GLU A 125 -2.78 -12.11 13.75
CA GLU A 125 -3.42 -10.86 13.32
C GLU A 125 -4.94 -10.92 13.52
N TYR A 126 -5.58 -12.07 13.27
CA TYR A 126 -6.99 -12.25 13.60
C TYR A 126 -7.24 -12.05 15.11
N GLN A 127 -6.39 -12.61 15.98
CA GLN A 127 -6.56 -12.45 17.43
C GLN A 127 -6.44 -11.00 17.89
N ILE A 128 -5.56 -10.23 17.25
CA ILE A 128 -5.38 -8.80 17.50
C ILE A 128 -6.61 -8.03 17.00
N PHE A 129 -7.13 -8.39 15.82
CA PHE A 129 -8.16 -7.61 15.13
C PHE A 129 -9.60 -7.98 15.46
N LYS A 130 -9.89 -9.19 15.95
CA LYS A 130 -11.27 -9.68 16.16
C LYS A 130 -12.11 -8.78 17.09
N ASN A 131 -11.48 -8.09 18.03
CA ASN A 131 -12.12 -7.25 19.05
C ASN A 131 -11.67 -5.78 18.99
N THR A 132 -11.23 -5.30 17.83
CA THR A 132 -10.89 -3.89 17.68
C THR A 132 -12.11 -3.00 17.93
N PRO A 133 -11.91 -1.78 18.47
CA PRO A 133 -12.98 -0.81 18.68
C PRO A 133 -13.53 -0.30 17.35
N ASP A 134 -14.46 0.65 17.44
CA ASP A 134 -15.05 1.30 16.29
C ASP A 134 -13.95 1.95 15.41
N GLY A 135 -13.86 1.51 14.16
CA GLY A 135 -12.83 1.94 13.21
C GLY A 135 -12.96 1.33 11.82
N VAL A 136 -11.87 1.44 11.06
CA VAL A 136 -11.76 0.93 9.68
C VAL A 136 -10.55 0.02 9.53
N PHE A 137 -10.69 -1.00 8.71
CA PHE A 137 -9.58 -1.81 8.22
C PHE A 137 -9.13 -1.28 6.88
N THR A 138 -7.82 -1.02 6.77
CA THR A 138 -7.19 -0.47 5.58
C THR A 138 -6.34 -1.51 4.89
N ASP A 139 -6.17 -1.35 3.58
CA ASP A 139 -5.18 -2.06 2.78
C ASP A 139 -3.79 -1.88 3.40
N LYS A 140 -3.11 -2.98 3.70
CA LYS A 140 -1.80 -2.95 4.37
C LYS A 140 -0.69 -2.30 3.54
N LEU A 141 -0.85 -2.17 2.23
CA LEU A 141 0.13 -1.49 1.36
C LEU A 141 -0.32 -0.07 1.03
N SER A 142 -1.51 0.07 0.46
CA SER A 142 -1.99 1.37 -0.05
C SER A 142 -2.61 2.25 1.03
N GLY A 143 -2.97 1.72 2.20
CA GLY A 143 -3.64 2.48 3.26
C GLY A 143 -5.11 2.84 2.99
N VAL A 144 -5.64 2.53 1.81
CA VAL A 144 -7.05 2.78 1.46
C VAL A 144 -7.98 1.97 2.37
N ALA A 145 -9.08 2.58 2.82
CA ALA A 145 -10.10 1.89 3.60
C ALA A 145 -10.80 0.79 2.79
N LEU A 146 -10.82 -0.43 3.35
CA LEU A 146 -11.41 -1.61 2.70
C LEU A 146 -12.67 -2.08 3.40
N PHE A 147 -12.69 -2.10 4.74
CA PHE A 147 -13.82 -2.61 5.52
C PHE A 147 -14.07 -1.75 6.75
N ASP A 148 -15.35 -1.57 7.10
CA ASP A 148 -15.76 -0.87 8.31
C ASP A 148 -16.09 -1.89 9.41
N THR A 149 -15.65 -1.63 10.64
CA THR A 149 -15.98 -2.45 11.81
C THR A 149 -17.49 -2.57 12.06
N ARG A 150 -18.29 -1.59 11.62
CA ARG A 150 -19.75 -1.61 11.71
C ARG A 150 -20.38 -2.71 10.84
N ASP A 151 -19.68 -3.14 9.79
CA ASP A 151 -20.12 -4.22 8.91
C ASP A 151 -19.51 -5.58 9.30
N ARG A 152 -18.66 -5.62 10.32
CA ARG A 152 -18.02 -6.84 10.84
C ARG A 152 -19.01 -7.67 11.64
N PHE A 153 -18.92 -8.99 11.50
CA PHE A 153 -19.63 -9.95 12.35
C PHE A 153 -18.76 -11.17 12.66
N ASN A 154 -19.10 -11.89 13.74
CA ASN A 154 -18.43 -13.13 14.08
C ASN A 154 -19.07 -14.31 13.35
N SER A 155 -18.36 -14.89 12.38
CA SER A 155 -18.79 -16.05 11.61
C SER A 155 -18.34 -17.39 12.21
N GLY A 156 -17.42 -17.38 13.18
CA GLY A 156 -16.78 -18.60 13.71
C GLY A 156 -15.81 -19.29 12.73
N THR A 157 -15.56 -18.73 11.54
CA THR A 157 -14.66 -19.34 10.55
C THR A 157 -13.20 -19.25 10.95
N GLY A 158 -12.81 -18.20 11.69
CA GLY A 158 -11.43 -17.93 12.09
C GLY A 158 -10.68 -16.95 11.20
N TRP A 159 -11.39 -16.30 10.27
CA TRP A 159 -10.95 -15.12 9.52
C TRP A 159 -11.91 -13.96 9.79
N LEU A 160 -11.47 -12.73 9.54
CA LEU A 160 -12.34 -11.57 9.69
C LEU A 160 -13.48 -11.65 8.68
N SER A 161 -14.71 -11.41 9.13
CA SER A 161 -15.91 -11.52 8.30
C SER A 161 -16.70 -10.23 8.31
N PHE A 162 -17.04 -9.73 7.13
CA PHE A 162 -17.81 -8.51 6.93
C PHE A 162 -19.01 -8.76 6.03
N THR A 163 -20.05 -7.96 6.15
CA THR A 163 -21.25 -8.06 5.29
C THR A 163 -21.12 -7.29 3.97
N LYS A 164 -20.19 -6.32 3.91
CA LYS A 164 -19.84 -5.55 2.71
C LYS A 164 -18.46 -4.88 2.88
N PRO A 165 -17.78 -4.55 1.78
CA PRO A 165 -16.63 -3.66 1.79
C PRO A 165 -17.08 -2.19 1.78
N VAL A 166 -16.11 -1.28 1.94
CA VAL A 166 -16.28 0.11 1.52
C VAL A 166 -16.55 0.15 0.02
N ASN A 167 -17.50 0.98 -0.41
CA ASN A 167 -17.97 0.96 -1.78
C ASN A 167 -16.86 1.30 -2.78
N GLY A 168 -16.70 0.46 -3.80
CA GLY A 168 -15.75 0.68 -4.89
C GLY A 168 -14.27 0.48 -4.55
N THR A 169 -13.93 -0.10 -3.39
CA THR A 169 -12.52 -0.32 -2.98
C THR A 169 -12.05 -1.77 -3.14
N VAL A 170 -12.96 -2.69 -3.45
CA VAL A 170 -12.68 -4.12 -3.69
C VAL A 170 -13.19 -4.53 -5.06
N THR A 171 -12.48 -5.47 -5.70
CA THR A 171 -12.85 -6.09 -6.98
C THR A 171 -13.06 -7.60 -6.80
N GLU A 172 -13.98 -8.16 -7.57
CA GLU A 172 -14.36 -9.58 -7.53
C GLU A 172 -13.84 -10.31 -8.77
N HIS A 173 -13.21 -11.47 -8.57
CA HIS A 173 -12.59 -12.27 -9.62
C HIS A 173 -13.00 -13.74 -9.49
N LEU A 174 -13.24 -14.41 -10.62
CA LEU A 174 -13.54 -15.84 -10.60
C LEU A 174 -12.28 -16.63 -10.21
N ASP A 175 -12.41 -17.49 -9.20
CA ASP A 175 -11.36 -18.38 -8.73
C ASP A 175 -11.81 -19.84 -8.86
N THR A 176 -11.17 -20.57 -9.79
CA THR A 176 -11.41 -22.00 -10.05
C THR A 176 -10.30 -22.91 -9.49
N SER A 177 -9.45 -22.38 -8.60
CA SER A 177 -8.34 -23.13 -8.01
C SER A 177 -8.83 -24.23 -7.05
N PHE A 178 -7.98 -25.24 -6.83
CA PHE A 178 -8.22 -26.36 -5.90
C PHE A 178 -9.54 -27.12 -6.14
N GLY A 179 -10.07 -27.09 -7.38
CA GLY A 179 -11.32 -27.77 -7.74
C GLY A 179 -12.59 -27.13 -7.18
N MET A 180 -12.51 -25.91 -6.66
CA MET A 180 -13.65 -25.15 -6.15
C MET A 180 -13.96 -23.97 -7.08
N VAL A 181 -15.21 -23.52 -7.13
CA VAL A 181 -15.61 -22.27 -7.79
C VAL A 181 -15.94 -21.26 -6.70
N ARG A 182 -15.11 -20.21 -6.59
CA ARG A 182 -15.24 -19.15 -5.59
C ARG A 182 -15.10 -17.78 -6.26
N THR A 183 -15.44 -16.74 -5.51
CA THR A 183 -15.20 -15.35 -5.93
C THR A 183 -14.08 -14.77 -5.06
N GLU A 184 -12.89 -14.61 -5.65
CA GLU A 184 -11.74 -13.94 -5.04
C GLU A 184 -12.01 -12.44 -4.89
N LEU A 185 -11.57 -11.88 -3.77
CA LEU A 185 -11.59 -10.45 -3.50
C LEU A 185 -10.17 -9.89 -3.57
N ARG A 186 -9.99 -8.81 -4.34
CA ARG A 186 -8.74 -8.05 -4.40
C ARG A 186 -8.96 -6.59 -4.08
N SER A 187 -7.98 -5.96 -3.44
CA SER A 187 -7.97 -4.50 -3.26
C SER A 187 -7.94 -3.82 -4.63
N LYS A 188 -8.81 -2.84 -4.86
CA LYS A 188 -8.83 -2.09 -6.12
C LYS A 188 -7.59 -1.20 -6.29
N SER A 189 -7.05 -0.66 -5.18
CA SER A 189 -5.92 0.27 -5.22
C SER A 189 -4.59 -0.45 -5.42
N SER A 190 -4.33 -1.53 -4.65
CA SER A 190 -3.04 -2.23 -4.69
C SER A 190 -3.03 -3.53 -5.50
N GLY A 191 -4.22 -4.09 -5.79
CA GLY A 191 -4.35 -5.38 -6.45
C GLY A 191 -4.07 -6.59 -5.55
N ILE A 192 -3.76 -6.40 -4.25
CA ILE A 192 -3.46 -7.53 -3.37
C ILE A 192 -4.68 -8.41 -3.12
N HIS A 193 -4.42 -9.72 -2.99
CA HIS A 193 -5.41 -10.69 -2.55
C HIS A 193 -5.86 -10.40 -1.11
N LEU A 194 -7.17 -10.35 -0.91
CA LEU A 194 -7.80 -10.10 0.40
C LEU A 194 -8.44 -11.37 0.97
N GLY A 195 -9.07 -12.18 0.14
CA GLY A 195 -9.81 -13.37 0.55
C GLY A 195 -10.90 -13.69 -0.46
N HIS A 196 -12.07 -14.11 0.03
CA HIS A 196 -13.19 -14.54 -0.81
C HIS A 196 -14.55 -14.08 -0.27
N VAL A 197 -15.54 -13.97 -1.16
CA VAL A 197 -16.94 -13.72 -0.78
C VAL A 197 -17.80 -14.98 -0.93
N PHE A 198 -18.71 -15.17 0.01
CA PHE A 198 -19.63 -16.31 0.07
C PHE A 198 -21.08 -15.84 0.29
N PRO A 199 -22.11 -16.57 -0.19
CA PRO A 199 -23.51 -16.19 -0.03
C PRO A 199 -24.14 -16.61 1.32
N ASP A 200 -23.32 -16.92 2.33
CA ASP A 200 -23.71 -17.55 3.61
C ASP A 200 -23.64 -16.59 4.80
N GLY A 201 -23.74 -15.28 4.57
CA GLY A 201 -23.71 -14.28 5.62
C GLY A 201 -25.05 -14.10 6.36
N PRO A 202 -25.04 -13.28 7.43
CA PRO A 202 -26.20 -13.10 8.30
C PRO A 202 -27.37 -12.46 7.56
N ASN A 203 -28.59 -12.92 7.83
CA ASN A 203 -29.82 -12.40 7.23
C ASN A 203 -29.81 -12.45 5.68
N GLY A 204 -29.13 -13.44 5.09
CA GLY A 204 -29.02 -13.61 3.64
C GLY A 204 -28.08 -12.61 2.96
N LYS A 205 -27.29 -11.83 3.71
CA LYS A 205 -26.25 -10.97 3.16
C LYS A 205 -25.02 -11.79 2.72
N PRO A 206 -24.16 -11.26 1.84
CA PRO A 206 -22.87 -11.89 1.57
C PRO A 206 -21.95 -11.87 2.80
N ARG A 207 -21.03 -12.83 2.87
CA ARG A 207 -19.93 -12.90 3.82
C ARG A 207 -18.62 -12.68 3.09
N TYR A 208 -18.01 -11.53 3.32
CA TYR A 208 -16.66 -11.19 2.89
C TYR A 208 -15.68 -11.76 3.92
N CYS A 209 -15.02 -12.87 3.57
CA CYS A 209 -14.10 -13.61 4.45
C CYS A 209 -12.66 -13.21 4.12
N ILE A 210 -12.03 -12.44 5.00
CA ILE A 210 -10.82 -11.67 4.70
C ILE A 210 -9.66 -12.12 5.58
N ASN A 211 -8.50 -12.28 4.95
CA ASN A 211 -7.23 -12.51 5.62
C ASN A 211 -6.86 -11.29 6.48
N ALA A 212 -6.49 -11.52 7.73
CA ALA A 212 -6.12 -10.48 8.66
C ALA A 212 -4.71 -9.94 8.40
N THR A 213 -3.79 -10.78 7.86
CA THR A 213 -2.38 -10.37 7.66
C THR A 213 -2.18 -9.31 6.59
N VAL A 214 -3.16 -9.11 5.69
CA VAL A 214 -3.15 -8.11 4.60
C VAL A 214 -3.94 -6.85 4.94
N LEU A 215 -4.39 -6.72 6.19
CA LEU A 215 -5.06 -5.53 6.71
C LEU A 215 -4.19 -4.84 7.76
N ASP A 216 -4.37 -3.53 7.88
CA ASP A 216 -4.05 -2.73 9.06
C ASP A 216 -5.36 -2.17 9.65
N PHE A 217 -5.35 -1.70 10.90
CA PHE A 217 -6.52 -1.15 11.59
C PHE A 217 -6.28 0.29 12.04
N GLN A 218 -7.27 1.15 11.84
CA GLN A 218 -7.30 2.51 12.37
C GLN A 218 -8.59 2.76 13.14
N THR A 219 -8.48 3.40 14.31
CA THR A 219 -9.67 3.94 14.99
C THR A 219 -10.28 5.02 14.10
N ARG A 220 -11.59 5.21 14.18
CA ARG A 220 -12.26 6.19 13.30
C ARG A 220 -11.85 7.62 13.59
N GLU A 221 -11.54 7.95 14.82
CA GLU A 221 -10.96 9.25 15.16
C GLU A 221 -9.63 9.48 14.42
N ALA A 222 -8.72 8.51 14.46
CA ALA A 222 -7.44 8.59 13.75
C ALA A 222 -7.64 8.67 12.22
N TYR A 223 -8.54 7.85 11.68
CA TYR A 223 -8.84 7.83 10.25
C TYR A 223 -9.43 9.15 9.75
N LEU A 224 -10.38 9.74 10.49
CA LEU A 224 -10.99 11.03 10.13
C LEU A 224 -9.97 12.17 10.21
N THR A 225 -9.10 12.16 11.22
CA THR A 225 -8.03 13.16 11.36
C THR A 225 -7.06 13.09 10.18
N ALA A 226 -6.63 11.88 9.80
CA ALA A 226 -5.72 11.67 8.68
C ALA A 226 -6.34 12.00 7.31
N SER A 227 -7.66 11.89 7.18
CA SER A 227 -8.37 12.17 5.92
C SER A 227 -8.73 13.65 5.72
N SER A 228 -8.55 14.48 6.75
CA SER A 228 -8.90 15.91 6.75
C SER A 228 -7.72 16.86 6.51
N GLY A 229 -6.50 16.33 6.39
CA GLY A 229 -5.27 17.07 6.08
C GLY A 229 -4.75 16.73 4.70
#